data_AF-A0A182P2H4-F1
#
_entry.id   AF-A0A182P2H4-F1
#
_cell.length_a   1.000
_cell.length_b   1.000
_cell.length_c   1.000
_cell.angle_alpha   90.00
_cell.angle_beta   90.00
_cell.angle_gamma   90.00
#
_symmetry.space_group_name_H-M   'P 1'
#
loop_
_entity.id
_entity.type
_entity.pdbx_description
1 polymer ?
#
loop_
_entity_poly.entity_id
_entity_poly.type
_entity_poly.pdbx_seq_one_letter_code
_entity_poly.pdbx_strand_id
1 'polypeptide(L)'
;MPAPAPAENGAGVPKTELQELQIKQQQVVDESLDSTRRMLALCEESTEVGMRTIVMLDEQGEQLDRIEEGMDQINADMREAEKNLSGMEKCCGICVLPCNKSASFKEDDGTWKGNDDGKVVNNQPQRVMDDRNGLGPQAGYIGRITNDAREDEMEENMGQVNTMIGNLRNMALDMGSELENQNRQIDRINRKGDSNATRIAAANERAHDLLK
;
A
#
# COMPACT_ATOMS: atom_id res chain seq x y z
N MET A 1 -44.81 51.35 -56.27
CA MET A 1 -43.92 50.89 -55.19
C MET A 1 -44.78 50.28 -54.08
N PRO A 2 -44.42 49.12 -53.54
CA PRO A 2 -45.24 48.34 -52.60
C PRO A 2 -45.16 48.89 -51.17
N ALA A 3 -46.21 48.64 -50.38
CA ALA A 3 -46.28 48.97 -48.96
C ALA A 3 -45.33 48.07 -48.13
N PRO A 4 -44.74 48.58 -47.03
CA PRO A 4 -43.83 47.79 -46.21
C PRO A 4 -44.62 46.76 -45.40
N ALA A 5 -44.13 45.52 -45.38
CA ALA A 5 -44.64 44.46 -44.54
C ALA A 5 -44.38 44.76 -43.04
N PRO A 6 -45.28 44.38 -42.13
CA PRO A 6 -45.04 44.51 -40.70
C PRO A 6 -43.94 43.53 -40.27
N ALA A 7 -43.00 44.04 -39.47
CA ALA A 7 -41.94 43.24 -38.87
C ALA A 7 -42.54 42.20 -37.92
N GLU A 8 -42.34 40.92 -38.22
CA GLU A 8 -42.52 39.83 -37.26
C GLU A 8 -41.45 39.96 -36.17
N ASN A 9 -41.81 40.65 -35.08
CA ASN A 9 -41.09 40.55 -33.83
C ASN A 9 -41.33 39.16 -33.26
N GLY A 10 -40.43 38.23 -33.55
CA GLY A 10 -40.34 36.89 -32.96
C GLY A 10 -39.93 36.94 -31.48
N ALA A 11 -40.71 37.64 -30.65
CA ALA A 11 -40.60 37.55 -29.21
C ALA A 11 -41.21 36.20 -28.80
N GLY A 12 -40.34 35.21 -28.58
CA GLY A 12 -40.73 33.90 -28.09
C GLY A 12 -41.60 34.04 -26.84
N VAL A 13 -42.76 33.37 -26.84
CA VAL A 13 -43.69 33.32 -25.72
C VAL A 13 -42.91 32.95 -24.44
N PRO A 14 -43.02 33.71 -23.34
CA PRO A 14 -42.32 33.38 -22.11
C PRO A 14 -42.77 31.99 -21.64
N LYS A 15 -41.80 31.11 -21.42
CA LYS A 15 -42.04 29.76 -20.90
C LYS A 15 -42.78 29.87 -19.57
N THR A 16 -43.77 29.01 -19.34
CA THR A 16 -44.49 28.98 -18.06
C THR A 16 -43.54 28.52 -16.94
N GLU A 17 -43.76 28.95 -15.70
CA GLU A 17 -42.90 28.57 -14.56
C GLU A 17 -42.74 27.05 -14.41
N LEU A 18 -43.80 26.29 -14.69
CA LEU A 18 -43.79 24.83 -14.74
C LEU A 18 -42.81 24.29 -15.80
N GLN A 19 -42.80 24.89 -16.98
CA GLN A 19 -41.91 24.48 -18.07
C GLN A 19 -40.45 24.80 -17.74
N GLU A 20 -40.18 25.91 -17.05
CA GLU A 20 -38.84 26.24 -16.58
C GLU A 20 -38.34 25.25 -15.51
N LEU A 21 -39.19 24.89 -14.56
CA LEU A 21 -38.89 23.89 -13.54
C LEU A 21 -38.61 22.50 -14.14
N GLN A 22 -39.39 22.08 -15.13
CA GLN A 22 -39.16 20.82 -15.85
C GLN A 22 -37.81 20.81 -16.58
N ILE A 23 -37.44 21.91 -17.24
CA ILE A 23 -36.13 22.02 -17.90
C ILE A 23 -35.00 21.90 -16.88
N LYS A 24 -35.12 22.55 -15.71
CA LYS A 24 -34.12 22.46 -14.64
C LYS A 24 -34.01 21.05 -14.08
N GLN A 25 -35.14 20.36 -13.85
CA GLN A 25 -35.14 18.97 -13.41
C GLN A 25 -34.41 18.07 -14.41
N GLN A 26 -34.73 18.21 -15.70
CA GLN A 26 -34.12 17.44 -16.77
C GLN A 26 -32.60 17.64 -16.80
N GLN A 27 -32.16 18.90 -16.68
CA GLN A 27 -30.75 19.26 -16.64
C GLN A 27 -30.02 18.62 -15.46
N VAL A 28 -30.60 18.68 -14.26
CA VAL A 28 -30.01 18.07 -13.06
C VAL A 28 -29.89 16.55 -13.19
N VAL A 29 -30.89 15.89 -13.80
CA VAL A 29 -30.84 14.44 -14.05
C VAL A 29 -29.70 14.09 -15.03
N ASP A 30 -29.56 14.83 -16.13
CA ASP A 30 -28.50 14.59 -17.10
C ASP A 30 -27.10 14.82 -16.49
N GLU A 31 -26.93 15.91 -15.73
CA GLU A 31 -25.67 16.21 -15.02
C GLU A 31 -25.33 15.14 -13.98
N SER A 32 -26.35 14.60 -13.28
CA SER A 32 -26.20 13.52 -12.31
C SER A 32 -25.78 12.22 -12.99
N LEU A 33 -26.40 11.88 -14.12
CA LEU A 33 -26.05 10.69 -14.91
C LEU A 33 -24.61 10.76 -15.39
N ASP A 34 -24.19 11.88 -15.96
CA ASP A 34 -22.80 12.08 -16.37
C ASP A 34 -21.84 12.00 -15.18
N SER A 35 -22.28 12.42 -13.98
CA SER A 35 -21.49 12.22 -12.77
C SER A 35 -21.33 10.76 -12.39
N THR A 36 -22.37 9.94 -12.51
CA THR A 36 -22.26 8.49 -12.26
C THR A 36 -21.31 7.81 -13.26
N ARG A 37 -21.32 8.21 -14.53
CA ARG A 37 -20.37 7.72 -15.55
C ARG A 37 -18.94 8.11 -15.23
N ARG A 38 -18.69 9.35 -14.80
CA ARG A 38 -17.35 9.77 -14.33
C ARG A 38 -16.89 8.97 -13.12
N MET A 39 -17.81 8.67 -12.20
CA MET A 39 -17.52 7.89 -11.00
C MET A 39 -17.07 6.47 -11.35
N LEU A 40 -17.72 5.83 -12.34
CA LEU A 40 -17.29 4.53 -12.87
C LEU A 40 -15.86 4.59 -13.41
N ALA A 41 -15.59 5.53 -14.32
CA ALA A 41 -14.26 5.67 -14.93
C ALA A 41 -13.15 5.89 -13.87
N LEU A 42 -13.42 6.72 -12.87
CA LEU A 42 -12.47 6.95 -11.77
C LEU A 42 -12.26 5.70 -10.90
N CYS A 43 -13.31 4.91 -10.66
CA CYS A 43 -13.20 3.66 -9.90
C CYS A 43 -12.40 2.60 -10.67
N GLU A 44 -12.60 2.49 -11.98
CA GLU A 44 -11.84 1.59 -12.85
C GLU A 44 -10.36 1.97 -12.87
N GLU A 45 -10.05 3.26 -13.10
CA GLU A 45 -8.67 3.76 -13.07
C GLU A 45 -8.00 3.51 -11.70
N SER A 46 -8.72 3.81 -10.62
CA SER A 46 -8.23 3.56 -9.25
C SER A 46 -7.97 2.07 -8.99
N THR A 47 -8.81 1.19 -9.56
CA THR A 47 -8.65 -0.26 -9.43
C THR A 47 -7.40 -0.73 -10.16
N GLU A 48 -7.15 -0.22 -11.36
CA GLU A 48 -5.94 -0.54 -12.13
C GLU A 48 -4.66 -0.09 -11.41
N VAL A 49 -4.65 1.14 -10.89
CA VAL A 49 -3.54 1.66 -10.08
C VAL A 49 -3.35 0.84 -8.80
N GLY A 50 -4.43 0.46 -8.14
CA GLY A 50 -4.41 -0.41 -6.96
C GLY A 50 -3.78 -1.77 -7.25
N MET A 51 -4.17 -2.43 -8.34
CA MET A 51 -3.58 -3.70 -8.77
C MET A 51 -2.07 -3.57 -9.04
N ARG A 52 -1.66 -2.54 -9.79
CA ARG A 52 -0.23 -2.27 -10.04
C ARG A 52 0.54 -2.06 -8.74
N THR A 53 -0.08 -1.37 -7.77
CA THR A 53 0.54 -1.11 -6.46
C THR A 53 0.73 -2.39 -5.66
N ILE A 54 -0.27 -3.28 -5.62
CA ILE A 54 -0.15 -4.58 -4.94
C ILE A 54 0.99 -5.41 -5.52
N VAL A 55 1.11 -5.49 -6.84
CA VAL A 55 2.22 -6.21 -7.49
C VAL A 55 3.58 -5.60 -7.11
N MET A 56 3.69 -4.27 -7.10
CA MET A 56 4.92 -3.61 -6.68
C MET A 56 5.25 -3.84 -5.20
N LEU A 57 4.24 -3.96 -4.33
CA LEU A 57 4.45 -4.27 -2.91
C LEU A 57 4.95 -5.71 -2.74
N ASP A 58 4.39 -6.67 -3.49
CA ASP A 58 4.84 -8.07 -3.49
C ASP A 58 6.32 -8.17 -3.93
N GLU A 59 6.67 -7.55 -5.06
CA GLU A 59 8.07 -7.50 -5.55
C GLU A 59 9.03 -6.80 -4.56
N GLN A 60 8.55 -5.80 -3.81
CA GLN A 60 9.32 -5.14 -2.77
C GLN A 60 9.50 -6.02 -1.54
N GLY A 61 8.49 -6.80 -1.16
CA GLY A 61 8.56 -7.77 -0.08
C GLY A 61 9.66 -8.80 -0.34
N GLU A 62 9.69 -9.40 -1.53
CA GLU A 62 10.75 -10.35 -1.90
C GLU A 62 12.15 -9.70 -1.90
N GLN A 63 12.25 -8.41 -2.25
CA GLN A 63 13.52 -7.69 -2.17
C GLN A 63 13.98 -7.51 -0.73
N LEU A 64 13.07 -7.19 0.18
CA LEU A 64 13.38 -7.07 1.61
C LEU A 64 13.78 -8.41 2.21
N ASP A 65 13.15 -9.51 1.82
CA ASP A 65 13.56 -10.87 2.23
C ASP A 65 15.00 -11.16 1.84
N ARG A 66 15.38 -10.89 0.58
CA ARG A 66 16.77 -11.06 0.11
C ARG A 66 17.76 -10.17 0.87
N ILE A 67 17.35 -8.96 1.25
CA ILE A 67 18.19 -8.06 2.04
C ILE A 67 18.36 -8.59 3.47
N GLU A 68 17.27 -9.07 4.09
CA GLU A 68 17.31 -9.65 5.45
C GLU A 68 18.21 -10.90 5.48
N GLU A 69 18.08 -11.81 4.51
CA GLU A 69 18.98 -12.96 4.34
C GLU A 69 20.43 -12.52 4.15
N GLY A 70 20.67 -11.48 3.35
CA GLY A 70 22.01 -10.90 3.16
C GLY A 70 22.60 -10.36 4.46
N MET A 71 21.78 -9.75 5.33
CA MET A 71 22.23 -9.29 6.65
C MET A 71 22.60 -10.46 7.56
N ASP A 72 21.85 -11.56 7.52
CA ASP A 72 22.16 -12.78 8.26
C ASP A 72 23.45 -13.44 7.77
N GLN A 73 23.68 -13.47 6.45
CA GLN A 73 24.92 -13.98 5.88
C GLN A 73 26.13 -13.16 6.31
N ILE A 74 26.06 -11.82 6.24
CA ILE A 74 27.14 -10.93 6.70
C ILE A 74 27.46 -11.21 8.17
N ASN A 75 26.44 -11.42 9.00
CA ASN A 75 26.66 -11.72 10.41
C ASN A 75 27.40 -13.04 10.63
N ALA A 76 27.03 -14.08 9.88
CA ALA A 76 27.72 -15.37 9.90
C ALA A 76 29.18 -15.23 9.45
N ASP A 77 29.43 -14.53 8.35
CA ASP A 77 30.76 -14.29 7.82
C ASP A 77 31.63 -13.49 8.81
N MET A 78 31.05 -12.49 9.48
CA MET A 78 31.75 -11.69 10.49
C MET A 78 32.12 -12.52 11.72
N ARG A 79 31.28 -13.45 12.16
CA ARG A 79 31.63 -14.39 13.25
C ARG A 79 32.82 -15.27 12.87
N GLU A 80 32.89 -15.72 11.63
CA GLU A 80 34.04 -16.49 11.13
C GLU A 80 35.30 -15.62 11.03
N ALA A 81 35.18 -14.40 10.50
CA ALA A 81 36.28 -13.45 10.41
C ALA A 81 36.86 -13.11 11.79
N GLU A 82 36.02 -12.85 12.80
CA GLU A 82 36.45 -12.61 14.19
C GLU A 82 37.20 -13.81 14.78
N LYS A 83 36.75 -15.05 14.49
CA LYS A 83 37.43 -16.28 14.93
C LYS A 83 38.81 -16.42 14.27
N ASN A 84 38.92 -16.12 12.98
CA ASN A 84 40.18 -16.16 12.25
C ASN A 84 41.16 -15.09 12.76
N LEU A 85 40.69 -13.85 12.98
CA LEU A 85 41.49 -12.78 13.59
C LEU A 85 41.98 -13.16 15.00
N SER A 86 41.11 -13.71 15.83
CA SER A 86 41.48 -14.22 17.17
C SER A 86 42.48 -15.39 17.10
N GLY A 87 42.46 -16.16 16.01
CA GLY A 87 43.45 -17.19 15.72
C GLY A 87 44.82 -16.60 15.36
N MET A 88 44.84 -15.49 14.60
CA MET A 88 46.05 -14.78 14.21
C MET A 88 46.69 -13.98 15.36
N GLU A 89 45.90 -13.48 16.33
CA GLU A 89 46.40 -12.88 17.58
C GLU A 89 47.23 -13.87 18.43
N LYS A 90 47.07 -15.19 18.22
CA LYS A 90 47.81 -16.22 18.95
C LYS A 90 49.16 -16.51 18.27
N CYS A 91 50.20 -15.81 18.68
CA CYS A 91 51.59 -16.13 18.29
C CYS A 91 52.08 -17.44 18.96
N CYS A 92 52.74 -18.30 18.19
CA CYS A 92 53.52 -19.46 18.65
C CYS A 92 52.83 -20.50 19.56
N GLY A 93 51.65 -21.00 19.19
CA GLY A 93 51.17 -22.36 19.49
C GLY A 93 50.88 -22.79 20.94
N ILE A 94 51.39 -22.10 21.97
CA ILE A 94 51.23 -22.50 23.39
C ILE A 94 51.24 -21.31 24.38
N CYS A 95 51.60 -20.08 23.98
CA CYS A 95 51.67 -18.92 24.89
C CYS A 95 50.70 -17.81 24.48
N VAL A 96 49.65 -17.59 25.30
CA VAL A 96 48.83 -16.38 25.23
C VAL A 96 49.70 -15.23 25.74
N LEU A 97 50.06 -14.28 24.87
CA LEU A 97 50.66 -13.02 25.31
C LEU A 97 49.74 -12.42 26.39
N PRO A 98 50.20 -12.17 27.63
CA PRO A 98 49.34 -11.70 28.72
C PRO A 98 48.88 -10.24 28.56
N CYS A 99 49.18 -9.61 27.43
CA CYS A 99 48.88 -8.22 27.14
C CYS A 99 47.81 -8.14 26.05
N ASN A 100 46.64 -7.65 26.44
CA ASN A 100 45.40 -7.42 25.70
C ASN A 100 44.53 -8.64 25.38
N LYS A 101 43.68 -9.00 26.36
CA LYS A 101 42.35 -9.53 26.06
C LYS A 101 41.59 -8.48 25.23
N SER A 102 41.67 -8.55 23.90
CA SER A 102 40.69 -7.89 23.05
C SER A 102 39.34 -8.51 23.39
N ALA A 103 38.43 -7.72 23.98
CA ALA A 103 37.11 -8.23 24.33
C ALA A 103 36.42 -8.65 23.02
N SER A 104 36.15 -9.94 22.83
CA SER A 104 35.33 -10.43 21.71
C SER A 104 34.07 -9.56 21.61
N PHE A 105 33.68 -9.17 20.39
CA PHE A 105 32.49 -8.35 20.19
C PHE A 105 31.30 -9.05 20.88
N LYS A 106 30.67 -8.36 21.85
CA LYS A 106 29.48 -8.86 22.51
C LYS A 106 28.30 -8.59 21.60
N GLU A 107 27.91 -9.62 20.87
CA GLU A 107 26.70 -9.62 20.09
C GLU A 107 25.48 -9.41 20.98
N ASP A 108 24.64 -8.45 20.61
CA ASP A 108 23.33 -8.31 21.24
C ASP A 108 22.43 -9.44 20.75
N ASP A 109 22.25 -10.44 21.63
CA ASP A 109 21.50 -11.66 21.37
C ASP A 109 20.05 -11.35 20.94
N GLY A 110 19.49 -10.19 21.34
CA GLY A 110 18.15 -9.75 20.96
C GLY A 110 18.00 -9.26 19.51
N THR A 111 19.10 -8.88 18.85
CA THR A 111 19.09 -8.45 17.44
C THR A 111 19.06 -9.64 16.48
N TRP A 112 19.59 -10.79 16.91
CA TRP A 112 19.81 -11.97 16.05
C TRP A 112 19.06 -13.23 16.49
N LYS A 113 18.50 -13.28 17.72
CA LYS A 113 17.58 -14.34 18.11
C LYS A 113 16.16 -14.01 17.65
N GLY A 114 15.68 -14.77 16.67
CA GLY A 114 14.33 -14.75 16.10
C GLY A 114 13.23 -15.12 17.09
N ASN A 115 12.98 -14.27 18.09
CA ASN A 115 11.88 -14.43 19.03
C ASN A 115 10.56 -13.83 18.53
N ASP A 116 10.47 -13.39 17.28
CA ASP A 116 9.24 -12.93 16.64
C ASP A 116 8.88 -13.70 15.34
N ASP A 117 9.68 -14.70 14.94
CA ASP A 117 9.47 -15.51 13.71
C ASP A 117 8.31 -16.52 13.81
N GLY A 118 7.52 -16.47 14.88
CA GLY A 118 6.55 -17.51 15.21
C GLY A 118 5.20 -17.00 15.70
N LYS A 119 4.94 -15.69 15.69
CA LYS A 119 3.56 -15.22 15.90
C LYS A 119 2.82 -15.35 14.58
N VAL A 120 2.57 -16.61 14.19
CA VAL A 120 1.57 -16.98 13.19
C VAL A 120 0.36 -16.11 13.50
N VAL A 121 0.04 -15.19 12.59
CA VAL A 121 -1.06 -14.27 12.79
C VAL A 121 -2.31 -15.15 12.83
N ASN A 122 -2.75 -15.55 14.02
CA ASN A 122 -4.01 -16.27 14.24
C ASN A 122 -5.22 -15.37 13.94
N ASN A 123 -4.94 -14.13 13.54
CA ASN A 123 -5.82 -13.21 12.85
C ASN A 123 -5.42 -13.12 11.36
N GLN A 124 -5.27 -14.27 10.69
CA GLN A 124 -5.61 -14.27 9.27
C GLN A 124 -7.00 -13.63 9.20
N PRO A 125 -7.26 -12.60 8.36
CA PRO A 125 -8.60 -12.10 8.23
C PRO A 125 -9.41 -13.31 7.80
N GLN A 126 -10.15 -13.87 8.76
CA GLN A 126 -11.27 -14.72 8.46
C GLN A 126 -12.00 -13.87 7.46
N ARG A 127 -12.07 -14.33 6.20
CA ARG A 127 -13.05 -13.84 5.26
C ARG A 127 -14.38 -14.20 5.90
N VAL A 128 -14.77 -13.43 6.90
CA VAL A 128 -16.15 -13.20 7.21
C VAL A 128 -16.57 -12.52 5.91
N MET A 129 -17.09 -13.32 4.99
CA MET A 129 -18.13 -12.85 4.11
C MET A 129 -19.10 -12.17 5.06
N ASP A 130 -18.93 -10.86 5.19
CA ASP A 130 -19.85 -10.05 5.95
C ASP A 130 -21.12 -10.11 5.10
N ASP A 131 -21.98 -11.06 5.43
CA ASP A 131 -23.36 -11.13 4.94
C ASP A 131 -24.15 -9.85 5.31
N ARG A 132 -23.53 -8.82 5.93
CA ARG A 132 -24.07 -7.45 5.91
C ARG A 132 -24.04 -6.79 4.53
N ASN A 133 -23.48 -7.41 3.50
CA ASN A 133 -23.82 -7.03 2.13
C ASN A 133 -25.29 -7.36 1.76
N GLY A 134 -26.07 -7.95 2.67
CA GLY A 134 -27.49 -8.27 2.48
C GLY A 134 -28.49 -7.16 2.85
N LEU A 135 -28.05 -6.00 3.32
CA LEU A 135 -28.91 -4.83 3.53
C LEU A 135 -28.28 -3.58 2.90
N GLY A 136 -28.13 -3.61 1.58
CA GLY A 136 -28.23 -2.37 0.82
C GLY A 136 -29.55 -1.67 1.16
N PRO A 137 -29.64 -0.34 1.05
CA PRO A 137 -30.90 0.35 1.31
C PRO A 137 -32.00 -0.34 0.49
N GLN A 138 -33.08 -0.77 1.16
CA GLN A 138 -34.20 -1.45 0.48
C GLN A 138 -34.89 -0.56 -0.57
N ALA A 139 -34.51 0.73 -0.62
CA ALA A 139 -34.71 1.62 -1.74
C ALA A 139 -33.37 1.76 -2.46
N GLY A 140 -33.33 1.55 -3.79
CA GLY A 140 -32.14 1.71 -4.61
C GLY A 140 -31.37 3.01 -4.36
N TYR A 141 -30.13 3.07 -4.85
CA TYR A 141 -29.24 4.22 -4.68
C TYR A 141 -29.83 5.53 -5.24
N ILE A 142 -30.71 5.43 -6.22
CA ILE A 142 -31.38 6.53 -6.91
C ILE A 142 -32.87 6.51 -6.59
N GLY A 143 -33.36 7.60 -6.01
CA GLY A 143 -34.79 7.82 -5.83
C GLY A 143 -35.46 8.03 -7.19
N ARG A 144 -36.40 7.15 -7.54
CA ARG A 144 -37.13 7.22 -8.81
C ARG A 144 -38.15 8.34 -8.78
N ILE A 145 -38.00 9.34 -9.65
CA ILE A 145 -38.92 10.49 -9.76
C ILE A 145 -39.65 10.43 -11.10
N THR A 146 -38.90 10.34 -12.20
CA THR A 146 -39.48 10.21 -13.55
C THR A 146 -39.66 8.76 -13.99
N ASN A 147 -38.97 7.82 -13.32
CA ASN A 147 -38.92 6.40 -13.65
C ASN A 147 -38.64 6.18 -15.16
N ASP A 148 -37.62 6.89 -15.64
CA ASP A 148 -37.15 6.84 -17.02
C ASP A 148 -35.86 6.03 -17.14
N ALA A 149 -35.43 5.77 -18.37
CA ALA A 149 -34.24 4.97 -18.63
C ALA A 149 -32.94 5.59 -18.07
N ARG A 150 -32.91 6.92 -17.83
CA ARG A 150 -31.73 7.59 -17.26
C ARG A 150 -31.61 7.30 -15.78
N GLU A 151 -32.71 7.33 -15.04
CA GLU A 151 -32.74 6.92 -13.64
C GLU A 151 -32.37 5.45 -13.47
N ASP A 152 -32.83 4.57 -14.37
CA ASP A 152 -32.42 3.16 -14.37
C ASP A 152 -30.90 2.98 -14.64
N GLU A 153 -30.33 3.72 -15.61
CA GLU A 153 -28.88 3.71 -15.87
C GLU A 153 -28.08 4.26 -14.67
N MET A 154 -28.55 5.34 -14.04
CA MET A 154 -27.90 5.88 -12.85
C MET A 154 -27.87 4.86 -11.69
N GLU A 155 -28.98 4.13 -11.48
CA GLU A 155 -29.05 3.08 -10.46
C GLU A 155 -28.05 1.96 -10.75
N GLU A 156 -27.98 1.50 -12.01
CA GLU A 156 -27.03 0.47 -12.43
C GLU A 156 -25.57 0.93 -12.23
N ASN A 157 -25.25 2.14 -12.68
CA ASN A 157 -23.93 2.74 -12.51
C ASN A 157 -23.55 2.81 -11.02
N MET A 158 -24.46 3.25 -10.15
CA MET A 158 -24.20 3.34 -8.71
C MET A 158 -24.02 1.96 -8.06
N GLY A 159 -24.75 0.93 -8.52
CA GLY A 159 -24.55 -0.45 -8.07
C GLY A 159 -23.17 -1.00 -8.44
N GLN A 160 -22.72 -0.72 -9.67
CA GLN A 160 -21.37 -1.09 -10.13
C GLN A 160 -20.29 -0.34 -9.34
N VAL A 161 -20.44 0.98 -9.15
CA VAL A 161 -19.54 1.76 -8.29
C VAL A 161 -19.45 1.18 -6.89
N ASN A 162 -20.59 0.87 -6.25
CA ASN A 162 -20.59 0.31 -4.90
C ASN A 162 -19.76 -0.98 -4.81
N THR A 163 -19.89 -1.84 -5.83
CA THR A 163 -19.10 -3.07 -5.92
C THR A 163 -17.60 -2.77 -6.09
N MET A 164 -17.24 -1.85 -6.99
CA MET A 164 -15.85 -1.44 -7.20
C MET A 164 -15.23 -0.80 -5.95
N ILE A 165 -15.97 0.04 -5.24
CA ILE A 165 -15.54 0.64 -3.96
C ILE A 165 -15.31 -0.45 -2.91
N GLY A 166 -16.18 -1.48 -2.86
CA GLY A 166 -15.97 -2.65 -2.01
C GLY A 166 -14.65 -3.36 -2.31
N ASN A 167 -14.34 -3.56 -3.59
CA ASN A 167 -13.08 -4.17 -4.01
C ASN A 167 -11.86 -3.28 -3.68
N LEU A 168 -11.95 -1.97 -3.95
CA LEU A 168 -10.93 -0.99 -3.61
C LEU A 168 -10.63 -0.98 -2.10
N ARG A 169 -11.66 -1.11 -1.26
CA ARG A 169 -11.50 -1.23 0.19
C ARG A 169 -10.70 -2.47 0.57
N ASN A 170 -11.00 -3.62 -0.03
CA ASN A 170 -10.27 -4.85 0.25
C ASN A 170 -8.79 -4.72 -0.17
N MET A 171 -8.52 -4.19 -1.36
CA MET A 171 -7.15 -3.91 -1.80
C MET A 171 -6.42 -2.95 -0.85
N ALA A 172 -7.09 -1.90 -0.36
CA ALA A 172 -6.50 -0.97 0.59
C ALA A 172 -6.14 -1.65 1.93
N LEU A 173 -6.96 -2.59 2.41
CA LEU A 173 -6.66 -3.37 3.62
C LEU A 173 -5.48 -4.32 3.42
N ASP A 174 -5.42 -4.99 2.27
CA ASP A 174 -4.34 -5.91 1.92
C ASP A 174 -3.01 -5.14 1.79
N MET A 175 -3.00 -4.03 1.03
CA MET A 175 -1.83 -3.14 0.92
C MET A 175 -1.39 -2.58 2.27
N GLY A 176 -2.34 -2.19 3.14
CA GLY A 176 -2.03 -1.67 4.47
C GLY A 176 -1.35 -2.71 5.35
N SER A 177 -1.85 -3.95 5.34
CA SER A 177 -1.27 -5.06 6.12
C SER A 177 0.13 -5.41 5.62
N GLU A 178 0.33 -5.43 4.30
CA GLU A 178 1.63 -5.71 3.69
C GLU A 178 2.66 -4.62 4.03
N LEU A 179 2.28 -3.34 3.94
CA LEU A 179 3.14 -2.22 4.36
C LEU A 179 3.52 -2.30 5.84
N GLU A 180 2.60 -2.68 6.73
CA GLU A 180 2.93 -2.88 8.15
C GLU A 180 3.94 -4.01 8.37
N ASN A 181 3.80 -5.11 7.62
CA ASN A 181 4.75 -6.23 7.69
C ASN A 181 6.14 -5.81 7.19
N GLN A 182 6.20 -5.18 6.03
CA GLN A 182 7.45 -4.67 5.43
C GLN A 182 8.12 -3.64 6.33
N ASN A 183 7.37 -2.72 6.95
CA ASN A 183 7.94 -1.76 7.90
C ASN A 183 8.62 -2.44 9.10
N ARG A 184 7.99 -3.47 9.68
CA ARG A 184 8.61 -4.25 10.77
C ARG A 184 9.86 -5.00 10.31
N GLN A 185 9.85 -5.51 9.08
CA GLN A 185 11.02 -6.15 8.49
C GLN A 185 12.17 -5.15 8.29
N ILE A 186 11.89 -3.95 7.77
CA ILE A 186 12.88 -2.88 7.64
C ILE A 186 13.48 -2.51 9.01
N ASP A 187 12.68 -2.43 10.06
CA ASP A 187 13.19 -2.18 11.42
C ASP A 187 14.18 -3.27 11.88
N ARG A 188 13.90 -4.54 11.58
CA ARG A 188 14.85 -5.64 11.87
C ARG A 188 16.11 -5.53 11.04
N ILE A 189 15.98 -5.30 9.73
CA ILE A 189 17.10 -5.12 8.80
C ILE A 189 18.00 -3.97 9.27
N ASN A 190 17.44 -2.84 9.69
CA ASN A 190 18.20 -1.69 10.19
C ASN A 190 19.01 -2.05 11.44
N ARG A 191 18.40 -2.74 12.42
CA ARG A 191 19.12 -3.19 13.63
C ARG A 191 20.25 -4.17 13.30
N LYS A 192 19.99 -5.14 12.41
CA LYS A 192 20.99 -6.08 11.91
C LYS A 192 22.13 -5.33 11.19
N GLY A 193 21.78 -4.34 10.37
CA GLY A 193 22.70 -3.48 9.63
C GLY A 193 23.63 -2.68 10.54
N ASP A 194 23.09 -2.00 11.56
CA ASP A 194 23.87 -1.23 12.54
C ASP A 194 24.84 -2.14 13.33
N SER A 195 24.38 -3.34 13.70
CA SER A 195 25.20 -4.35 14.36
C SER A 195 26.35 -4.80 13.46
N ASN A 196 26.05 -5.19 12.23
CA ASN A 196 27.03 -5.61 11.23
C ASN A 196 28.05 -4.49 10.94
N ALA A 197 27.61 -3.24 10.76
CA ALA A 197 28.50 -2.11 10.50
C ALA A 197 29.49 -1.89 11.65
N THR A 198 29.01 -1.96 12.90
CA THR A 198 29.87 -1.84 14.08
C THR A 198 30.86 -3.00 14.18
N ARG A 199 30.42 -4.23 13.89
CA ARG A 199 31.28 -5.43 13.88
C ARG A 199 32.38 -5.35 12.84
N ILE A 200 32.03 -4.97 11.61
CA ILE A 200 32.96 -4.81 10.50
C ILE A 200 34.03 -3.77 10.85
N ALA A 201 33.62 -2.61 11.40
CA ALA A 201 34.56 -1.58 11.81
C ALA A 201 35.55 -2.08 12.87
N ALA A 202 35.06 -2.77 13.91
CA ALA A 202 35.90 -3.31 14.97
C ALA A 202 36.85 -4.42 14.47
N ALA A 203 36.38 -5.30 13.60
CA ALA A 203 37.20 -6.35 13.00
C ALA A 203 38.29 -5.77 12.09
N ASN A 204 37.96 -4.72 11.32
CA ASN A 204 38.92 -4.04 10.44
C ASN A 204 40.03 -3.34 11.25
N GLU A 205 39.68 -2.69 12.37
CA GLU A 205 40.67 -2.09 13.28
C GLU A 205 41.63 -3.16 13.84
N ARG A 206 41.11 -4.29 14.33
CA ARG A 206 41.94 -5.41 14.82
C ARG A 206 42.84 -5.98 13.74
N ALA A 207 42.31 -6.18 12.54
CA ALA A 207 43.09 -6.68 11.41
C ALA A 207 44.25 -5.73 11.07
N HIS A 208 44.01 -4.41 11.11
CA HIS A 208 45.04 -3.41 10.88
C HIS A 208 46.12 -3.41 11.97
N ASP A 209 45.75 -3.62 13.23
CA ASP A 209 46.73 -3.71 14.33
C ASP A 209 47.57 -4.98 14.31
N LEU A 210 47.06 -6.09 13.76
CA LEU A 210 47.82 -7.32 13.52
C LEU A 210 48.89 -7.18 12.42
N LEU A 211 48.76 -6.18 11.54
CA LEU A 211 49.70 -5.92 10.45
C LEU A 211 50.84 -4.95 10.84
N LYS A 212 50.79 -4.36 12.04
CA LYS A 212 51.85 -3.51 12.60
C LYS A 212 52.87 -4.35 13.38
#